data_AF-A0A2G2BGU4-F1
#
_entry.id   AF-A0A2G2BGU4-F1
#
_cell.length_a   1.000
_cell.length_b   1.000
_cell.length_c   1.000
_cell.angle_alpha   90.00
_cell.angle_beta   90.00
_cell.angle_gamma   90.00
#
_symmetry.space_group_name_H-M   'P 1'
#
loop_
_entity.id
_entity.type
_entity.pdbx_description
1 polymer ?
#
loop_
_entity_poly.entity_id
_entity_poly.type
_entity_poly.pdbx_seq_one_letter_code
_entity_poly.pdbx_strand_id
1 'polypeptide(L)'
;MTDAKWCIKGGARGYVTTRPLEWRIGKKHSVWLLTVPEGREFESSVPHGLRWLFSPDDPLFLKSACIHDMLLEEGFRQAFADSQWFEAAMSEHAPPLRVWLAYNAMRGRRFALWSLGRSPSYI
;
A
#
# COMPACT_ATOMS: atom_id res chain seq x y z
N MET A 1 -15.86 0.08 10.85
CA MET A 1 -14.74 -0.64 11.49
C MET A 1 -14.64 -1.98 10.79
N THR A 2 -13.80 -2.07 9.76
CA THR A 2 -13.63 -3.30 8.98
C THR A 2 -12.67 -4.20 9.74
N ASP A 3 -13.17 -5.31 10.25
CA ASP A 3 -12.44 -6.34 10.99
C ASP A 3 -11.32 -6.89 10.08
N ALA A 4 -10.08 -6.44 10.27
CA ALA A 4 -8.94 -6.85 9.45
C ALA A 4 -8.50 -8.28 9.80
N LYS A 5 -9.37 -9.27 9.55
CA LYS A 5 -9.14 -10.70 9.86
C LYS A 5 -8.00 -11.37 9.06
N TRP A 6 -7.30 -10.62 8.21
CA TRP A 6 -6.27 -11.11 7.30
C TRP A 6 -4.85 -10.67 7.68
N CYS A 7 -4.69 -9.79 8.68
CA CYS A 7 -3.37 -9.41 9.20
C CYS A 7 -3.41 -9.13 10.72
N ILE A 8 -2.25 -9.28 11.36
CA ILE A 8 -2.04 -8.93 12.78
C ILE A 8 -0.87 -7.96 12.90
N LYS A 9 -0.91 -7.13 13.95
CA LYS A 9 0.21 -6.25 14.31
C LYS A 9 1.33 -7.09 14.94
N GLY A 10 2.53 -7.03 14.40
CA GLY A 10 3.66 -7.87 14.82
C GLY A 10 4.77 -7.95 13.76
N GLY A 11 5.82 -8.73 14.04
CA GLY A 11 6.97 -8.90 13.13
C GLY A 11 7.97 -7.75 13.19
N ALA A 12 9.06 -7.86 12.43
CA ALA A 12 10.11 -6.85 12.35
C ALA A 12 9.66 -5.60 11.57
N ARG A 13 8.72 -5.75 10.62
CA ARG A 13 8.17 -4.65 9.81
C ARG A 13 6.86 -4.04 10.34
N GLY A 14 6.29 -4.61 11.40
CA GLY A 14 5.15 -4.05 12.14
C GLY A 14 3.80 -4.69 11.88
N TYR A 15 3.57 -5.32 10.72
CA TYR A 15 2.39 -6.14 10.44
C TYR A 15 2.75 -7.46 9.74
N VAL A 16 1.95 -8.50 10.00
CA VAL A 16 2.10 -9.85 9.43
C VAL A 16 0.77 -10.28 8.83
N THR A 17 0.76 -10.82 7.60
CA THR A 17 -0.43 -11.45 7.00
C THR A 17 -0.75 -12.77 7.71
N THR A 18 -2.01 -12.98 8.10
CA THR A 18 -2.49 -14.24 8.71
C THR A 18 -3.28 -15.10 7.73
N ARG A 19 -3.53 -14.58 6.53
CA ARG A 19 -4.21 -15.29 5.44
C ARG A 19 -3.64 -14.84 4.11
N PRO A 20 -3.69 -15.68 3.06
CA PRO A 20 -3.34 -15.26 1.72
C PRO A 20 -4.27 -14.14 1.27
N LEU A 21 -3.68 -13.05 0.75
CA LEU A 21 -4.43 -11.92 0.22
C LEU A 21 -4.35 -11.96 -1.31
N GLU A 22 -5.51 -12.09 -1.94
CA GLU A 22 -5.64 -12.09 -3.39
C GLU A 22 -6.02 -10.70 -3.91
N TRP A 23 -5.20 -10.16 -4.81
CA TRP A 23 -5.42 -8.87 -5.46
C TRP A 23 -5.40 -9.00 -6.98
N ARG A 24 -6.50 -8.62 -7.65
CA ARG A 24 -6.57 -8.61 -9.11
C ARG A 24 -6.12 -7.27 -9.66
N ILE A 25 -5.05 -7.27 -10.43
CA ILE A 25 -4.43 -6.05 -10.94
C ILE A 25 -5.18 -5.53 -12.19
N GLY A 26 -5.51 -4.24 -12.20
CA GLY A 26 -5.89 -3.46 -13.39
C GLY A 26 -7.36 -3.52 -13.80
N LYS A 27 -8.10 -4.59 -13.47
CA LYS A 27 -9.58 -4.62 -13.63
C LYS A 27 -10.24 -5.67 -12.76
N LYS A 28 -11.51 -5.45 -12.43
CA LYS A 28 -12.39 -6.51 -11.91
C LYS A 28 -12.42 -7.65 -12.94
N HIS A 29 -12.12 -8.88 -12.51
CA HIS A 29 -11.90 -10.08 -13.36
C HIS A 29 -10.67 -10.05 -14.26
N SER A 30 -9.61 -9.33 -13.87
CA SER A 30 -8.29 -9.52 -14.49
C SER A 30 -7.78 -10.95 -14.30
N VAL A 31 -7.10 -11.47 -15.33
CA VAL A 31 -6.38 -12.76 -15.25
C VAL A 31 -5.13 -12.61 -14.39
N TRP A 32 -4.66 -11.38 -14.17
CA TRP A 32 -3.54 -11.09 -13.29
C TRP A 32 -3.98 -11.02 -11.83
N LEU A 33 -3.67 -12.09 -11.11
CA LEU A 33 -3.87 -12.25 -9.69
C LEU A 33 -2.52 -12.18 -8.97
N LEU A 34 -2.34 -11.14 -8.18
CA LEU A 34 -1.28 -11.03 -7.20
C LEU A 34 -1.74 -11.76 -5.94
N THR A 35 -1.00 -12.78 -5.51
CA THR A 35 -1.31 -13.51 -4.28
C THR A 35 -0.22 -13.24 -3.27
N VAL A 36 -0.55 -12.48 -2.23
CA VAL A 36 0.37 -12.29 -1.10
C VAL A 36 0.27 -13.52 -0.18
N PRO A 37 1.37 -14.21 0.11
CA PRO A 37 1.35 -15.40 0.98
C PRO A 37 1.00 -15.04 2.42
N GLU A 38 0.51 -16.03 3.17
CA GLU A 38 0.40 -15.98 4.63
C GLU A 38 1.78 -15.91 5.30
N GLY A 39 1.87 -15.23 6.44
CA GLY A 39 3.09 -15.08 7.22
C GLY A 39 4.02 -13.97 6.70
N ARG A 40 3.56 -13.17 5.74
CA ARG A 40 4.36 -12.11 5.12
C ARG A 40 4.35 -10.85 5.98
N GLU A 41 5.54 -10.36 6.29
CA GLU A 41 5.71 -9.09 6.97
C GLU A 41 5.60 -7.92 5.98
N PHE A 42 4.90 -6.85 6.37
CA PHE A 42 4.78 -5.62 5.58
C PHE A 42 4.76 -4.40 6.52
N GLU A 43 5.17 -3.25 5.99
CA GLU A 43 5.13 -1.99 6.72
C GLU A 43 3.87 -1.20 6.33
N SER A 44 3.24 -0.51 7.28
CA SER A 44 2.15 0.42 6.96
C SER A 44 2.69 1.57 6.10
N SER A 45 2.20 1.73 4.87
CA SER A 45 2.65 2.77 3.93
C SER A 45 2.41 4.21 4.38
N VAL A 46 1.86 4.45 5.57
CA VAL A 46 1.60 5.80 6.09
C VAL A 46 2.91 6.42 6.62
N PRO A 47 3.45 7.45 5.95
CA PRO A 47 4.66 8.13 6.41
C PRO A 47 4.45 8.73 7.79
N HIS A 48 5.48 8.73 8.65
CA HIS A 48 5.39 9.26 10.04
C HIS A 48 4.73 10.64 10.13
N GLY A 49 5.08 11.57 9.23
CA GLY A 49 4.53 12.92 9.18
C GLY A 49 3.08 13.02 8.70
N LEU A 50 2.48 11.93 8.22
CA LEU A 50 1.08 11.84 7.79
C LEU A 50 0.24 10.94 8.71
N ARG A 51 0.85 10.34 9.74
CA ARG A 51 0.15 9.52 10.75
C ARG A 51 -0.90 10.30 11.55
N TRP A 52 -0.79 11.62 11.60
CA TRP A 52 -1.80 12.50 12.23
C TRP A 52 -3.08 12.61 11.39
N LEU A 53 -2.98 12.43 10.07
CA LEU A 53 -4.10 12.54 9.13
C LEU A 53 -4.65 11.17 8.71
N PHE A 54 -3.79 10.14 8.70
CA PHE A 54 -4.13 8.78 8.31
C PHE A 54 -3.70 7.81 9.42
N SER A 55 -4.63 7.03 9.96
CA SER A 55 -4.28 6.02 10.98
C SER A 55 -3.43 4.91 10.34
N PRO A 56 -2.26 4.57 10.90
CA PRO A 56 -1.42 3.49 10.38
C PRO A 56 -2.05 2.11 10.55
N ASP A 57 -3.04 1.99 11.44
CA ASP A 57 -3.82 0.78 11.71
C ASP A 57 -5.13 0.73 10.90
N ASP A 58 -5.35 1.67 9.95
CA ASP A 58 -6.55 1.65 9.13
C ASP A 58 -6.50 0.45 8.16
N PRO A 59 -7.48 -0.48 8.20
CA PRO A 59 -7.54 -1.64 7.30
C PRO A 59 -7.39 -1.26 5.82
N LEU A 60 -7.85 -0.06 5.45
CA LEU A 60 -7.76 0.53 4.11
C LEU A 60 -6.30 0.68 3.66
N PHE A 61 -5.45 1.24 4.52
CA PHE A 61 -4.05 1.47 4.22
C PHE A 61 -3.23 0.21 4.39
N LEU A 62 -3.60 -0.69 5.31
CA LEU A 62 -2.90 -1.96 5.49
C LEU A 62 -2.96 -2.84 4.25
N LYS A 63 -4.15 -2.98 3.62
CA LYS A 63 -4.30 -3.79 2.41
C LYS A 63 -3.49 -3.20 1.24
N SER A 64 -3.61 -1.88 1.05
CA SER A 64 -2.92 -1.15 -0.01
C SER A 64 -1.41 -1.21 0.17
N ALA A 65 -0.93 -1.11 1.41
CA ALA A 65 0.47 -1.22 1.76
C ALA A 65 1.05 -2.61 1.50
N CYS A 66 0.32 -3.66 1.90
CA CYS A 66 0.71 -5.04 1.67
C CYS A 66 0.88 -5.35 0.17
N ILE A 67 -0.06 -4.88 -0.66
CA ILE A 67 0.01 -5.02 -2.13
C ILE A 67 1.19 -4.22 -2.70
N HIS A 68 1.40 -2.99 -2.22
CA HIS A 68 2.50 -2.12 -2.67
C HIS A 68 3.87 -2.73 -2.39
N ASP A 69 4.09 -3.19 -1.15
CA ASP A 69 5.32 -3.87 -0.74
C ASP A 69 5.57 -5.14 -1.58
N MET A 70 4.53 -5.96 -1.84
CA MET A 70 4.67 -7.15 -2.70
C MET A 70 5.10 -6.78 -4.12
N LEU A 71 4.47 -5.77 -4.72
CA LEU A 71 4.81 -5.36 -6.08
C LEU A 71 6.24 -4.83 -6.16
N LEU A 72 6.68 -4.04 -5.18
CA LEU A 72 8.06 -3.56 -5.15
C LEU A 72 9.07 -4.70 -5.00
N GLU A 73 8.78 -5.69 -4.15
CA GLU A 73 9.65 -6.86 -3.96
C GLU A 73 9.68 -7.80 -5.18
N GLU A 74 8.57 -7.92 -5.92
CA GLU A 74 8.53 -8.64 -7.20
C GLU A 74 9.29 -7.91 -8.33
N GLY A 75 9.85 -6.72 -8.06
CA GLY A 75 10.61 -5.94 -9.01
C GLY A 75 9.74 -5.08 -9.93
N PHE A 76 8.46 -4.87 -9.61
CA PHE A 76 7.64 -3.93 -10.35
C PHE A 76 8.14 -2.51 -10.16
N ARG A 77 7.98 -1.71 -11.21
CA ARG A 77 8.27 -0.29 -11.14
C ARG A 77 7.43 0.37 -10.05
N GLN A 78 8.05 1.22 -9.25
CA GLN A 78 7.38 1.94 -8.18
C GLN A 78 6.14 2.73 -8.65
N ALA A 79 6.16 3.28 -9.87
CA ALA A 79 4.98 3.96 -10.43
C ALA A 79 3.77 3.02 -10.64
N PHE A 80 4.01 1.74 -10.91
CA PHE A 80 2.97 0.73 -11.02
C PHE A 80 2.48 0.29 -9.64
N ALA A 81 3.40 0.09 -8.68
CA ALA A 81 3.03 -0.18 -7.30
C ALA A 81 2.13 0.94 -6.73
N ASP A 82 2.48 2.21 -6.98
CA ASP A 82 1.72 3.38 -6.54
C ASP A 82 0.29 3.41 -7.12
N SER A 83 0.08 2.97 -8.36
CA SER A 83 -1.25 2.92 -8.96
C SER A 83 -2.10 1.82 -8.33
N GLN A 84 -1.50 0.66 -8.06
CA GLN A 84 -2.18 -0.46 -7.41
C GLN A 84 -2.53 -0.17 -5.96
N TRP A 85 -1.68 0.58 -5.25
CA TRP A 85 -2.01 1.11 -3.93
C TRP A 85 -3.29 1.97 -3.97
N PHE A 86 -3.41 2.86 -4.97
CA PHE A 86 -4.58 3.72 -5.11
C PHE A 86 -5.86 2.93 -5.43
N GLU A 87 -5.76 1.96 -6.35
CA GLU A 87 -6.87 1.07 -6.70
C GLU A 87 -7.32 0.21 -5.51
N ALA A 88 -6.37 -0.33 -4.74
CA ALA A 88 -6.65 -1.11 -3.54
C ALA A 88 -7.37 -0.28 -2.48
N ALA A 89 -6.91 0.95 -2.22
CA ALA A 89 -7.53 1.86 -1.27
C ALA A 89 -8.96 2.26 -1.69
N MET A 90 -9.20 2.46 -2.99
CA MET A 90 -10.54 2.74 -3.53
C MET A 90 -11.48 1.52 -3.45
N SER A 91 -10.94 0.30 -3.50
CA SER A 91 -11.74 -0.94 -3.47
C SER A 91 -12.39 -1.23 -2.11
N GLU A 92 -11.78 -0.76 -1.02
CA GLU A 92 -12.24 -1.02 0.36
C GLU A 92 -13.28 0.00 0.85
N HIS A 93 -13.98 0.69 -0.06
CA HIS A 93 -15.00 1.71 0.26
C HIS A 93 -14.51 2.86 1.15
N ALA A 94 -13.21 3.19 1.05
CA ALA A 94 -12.65 4.35 1.71
C ALA A 94 -13.33 5.66 1.23
N PRO A 95 -13.43 6.70 2.08
CA PRO A 95 -13.88 8.01 1.64
C PRO A 95 -12.97 8.51 0.49
N PRO A 96 -13.51 8.77 -0.72
CA PRO A 96 -12.69 9.05 -1.90
C PRO A 96 -11.72 10.22 -1.70
N LEU A 97 -12.12 11.22 -0.92
CA LEU A 97 -11.29 12.38 -0.58
C LEU A 97 -10.04 12.00 0.24
N ARG A 98 -10.16 11.05 1.17
CA ARG A 98 -9.02 10.62 2.01
C ARG A 98 -7.99 9.85 1.18
N VAL A 99 -8.46 8.94 0.32
CA VAL A 99 -7.59 8.20 -0.60
C VAL A 99 -6.89 9.15 -1.56
N TRP A 100 -7.63 10.11 -2.10
CA TRP A 100 -7.08 11.12 -3.00
C TRP A 100 -6.04 12.01 -2.32
N LEU A 101 -6.30 12.49 -1.10
CA LEU A 101 -5.33 13.27 -0.32
C LEU A 101 -4.07 12.45 0.00
N ALA A 102 -4.22 11.19 0.42
CA ALA A 102 -3.08 10.32 0.69
C ALA A 102 -2.23 10.08 -0.57
N TYR A 103 -2.88 9.80 -1.69
CA TYR A 103 -2.22 9.58 -2.97
C TYR A 103 -1.48 10.83 -3.46
N ASN A 104 -2.10 12.00 -3.37
CA ASN A 104 -1.43 13.26 -3.72
C ASN A 104 -0.28 13.59 -2.76
N ALA A 105 -0.40 13.27 -1.47
CA ALA A 105 0.68 13.46 -0.52
C ALA A 105 1.90 12.57 -0.85
N MET A 106 1.67 11.31 -1.24
CA MET A 106 2.76 10.41 -1.69
C MET A 106 3.43 10.94 -2.96
N ARG A 107 2.65 11.35 -3.96
CA ARG A 107 3.18 11.96 -5.20
C ARG A 107 3.92 13.26 -4.94
N GLY A 108 3.38 14.12 -4.07
CA GLY A 108 3.97 15.39 -3.68
C GLY A 108 5.31 15.21 -2.98
N ARG A 109 5.40 14.28 -2.01
CA ARG A 109 6.67 13.91 -1.36
C ARG A 109 7.69 13.43 -2.39
N ARG A 110 7.27 12.61 -3.34
CA ARG A 110 8.15 12.08 -4.39
C ARG A 110 8.64 13.19 -5.32
N PHE A 111 7.75 14.09 -5.73
CA PHE A 111 8.11 15.25 -6.54
C PHE A 111 9.11 16.15 -5.81
N ALA A 112 8.92 16.36 -4.51
CA ALA A 112 9.86 17.11 -3.68
C ALA A 112 11.22 16.41 -3.56
N LEU A 113 11.28 15.08 -3.38
CA LEU A 113 12.54 14.35 -3.35
C LEU A 113 13.27 14.40 -4.70
N TRP A 114 12.53 14.26 -5.80
CA TRP A 114 13.06 14.40 -7.16
C TRP A 114 13.59 15.82 -7.42
N SER A 115 12.85 16.86 -7.05
CA SER A 115 13.28 18.25 -7.25
C SER A 115 14.49 18.64 -6.39
N LEU A 116 14.67 17.96 -5.26
CA LEU A 116 15.86 18.08 -4.40
C LEU A 116 17.04 17.22 -4.88
N GLY A 117 16.97 16.59 -6.05
CA GLY A 117 18.04 15.77 -6.63
C GLY A 117 18.28 14.44 -5.89
N ARG A 118 17.39 14.06 -4.97
CA ARG A 118 17.41 12.78 -4.28
C ARG A 118 16.56 11.79 -5.08
N SER A 119 17.12 11.25 -6.15
CA SER A 119 16.49 10.12 -6.85
C SER A 119 16.45 8.92 -5.89
N PRO A 120 15.29 8.27 -5.69
CA PRO A 120 15.28 6.94 -5.10
C PRO A 120 16.10 6.03 -6.02
N SER A 121 17.13 5.40 -5.46
CA SER A 121 17.96 4.44 -6.18
C SER A 121 17.07 3.40 -6.83
N TYR A 122 17.14 3.31 -8.16
CA TYR A 122 16.52 2.25 -8.93
C TYR A 122 17.32 0.97 -8.64
N ILE A 123 16.67 -0.02 -8.03
CA ILE A 123 17.07 -1.42 -8.18
C ILE A 123 16.48 -1.90 -9.50
#